data_AF-A0A7W8T9V0-F1
#
_entry.id   AF-A0A7W8T9V0-F1
#
_cell.length_a   1.000
_cell.length_b   1.000
_cell.length_c   1.000
_cell.angle_alpha   90.00
_cell.angle_beta   90.00
_cell.angle_gamma   90.00
#
_symmetry.space_group_name_H-M   'P 1'
#
loop_
_entity.id
_entity.type
_entity.pdbx_description
1 polymer ?
#
loop_
_entity_poly.entity_id
_entity_poly.type
_entity_poly.pdbx_seq_one_letter_code
_entity_poly.pdbx_strand_id
1 'polypeptide(L)'
;MNGITRIFHSDRSHIDVPVSEGFILVVYPDDRGNPTVGCGHLVLPEDNLHLGQTVSVQRAREFLKKDLRRTERAINAKVHVPLFQYEYDALVSISFNAGAGHAADELTHRVNQGDYRNIPNYIKGFRCSSSLHQRRETEARVFSEGVYDASH
;
A
#
# COMPACT_ATOMS: atom_id res chain seq x y z
N MET A 1 -14.53 -0.59 12.06
CA MET A 1 -13.83 -0.70 13.36
C MET A 1 -13.24 0.65 13.69
N ASN A 2 -13.59 1.19 14.86
CA ASN A 2 -13.00 2.42 15.37
C ASN A 2 -12.04 2.03 16.48
N GLY A 3 -10.92 2.72 16.60
CA GLY A 3 -9.90 2.37 17.58
C GLY A 3 -8.71 3.30 17.52
N ILE A 4 -7.60 2.83 18.08
CA ILE A 4 -6.32 3.52 18.07
C ILE A 4 -5.32 2.57 17.40
N THR A 5 -4.52 3.09 16.49
CA THR A 5 -3.35 2.37 15.96
C THR A 5 -2.07 3.06 16.39
N ARG A 6 -1.02 2.25 16.57
CA ARG A 6 0.28 2.72 16.98
C ARG A 6 1.21 2.77 15.78
N ILE A 7 1.80 3.94 15.54
CA ILE A 7 2.75 4.16 14.46
C ILE A 7 4.12 4.31 15.07
N PHE A 8 5.03 3.40 14.70
CA PHE A 8 6.39 3.38 15.20
C PHE A 8 7.30 4.16 14.26
N HIS A 9 8.20 4.94 14.83
CA HIS A 9 9.24 5.66 14.11
C HIS A 9 10.59 4.94 14.22
N SER A 10 11.51 5.32 13.33
CA SER A 10 12.86 4.75 13.22
C SER A 10 13.69 4.86 14.51
N ASP A 11 13.40 5.84 15.36
CA ASP A 11 14.04 6.08 16.66
C ASP A 11 13.43 5.26 17.82
N ARG A 12 12.53 4.31 17.51
CA ARG A 12 11.73 3.50 18.46
C ARG A 12 10.69 4.30 19.27
N SER A 13 10.47 5.57 18.96
CA SER A 13 9.30 6.30 19.45
C SER A 13 8.03 5.82 18.72
N HIS A 14 6.87 6.13 19.29
CA HIS A 14 5.60 5.88 18.63
C HIS A 14 4.59 6.98 18.90
N ILE A 15 3.62 7.10 18.01
CA ILE A 15 2.42 7.91 18.19
C ILE A 15 1.19 7.02 18.10
N ASP A 16 0.20 7.33 18.93
CA ASP A 16 -1.09 6.67 18.94
C ASP A 16 -2.08 7.56 18.18
N VAL A 17 -2.65 7.06 17.09
CA VAL A 17 -3.53 7.82 16.19
C VAL A 17 -4.90 7.17 16.06
N PRO A 18 -5.98 7.97 16.01
CA PRO A 18 -7.33 7.43 15.91
C PRO A 18 -7.57 6.83 14.52
N VAL A 19 -8.19 5.65 14.52
CA VAL A 19 -8.65 4.94 13.33
C VAL A 19 -10.16 4.90 13.34
N SER A 20 -10.76 5.20 12.19
CA SER A 20 -12.19 5.04 11.96
C SER A 20 -12.40 4.35 10.62
N GLU A 21 -13.21 3.30 10.61
CA GLU A 21 -13.53 2.53 9.39
C GLU A 21 -12.28 2.06 8.60
N GLY A 22 -11.19 1.75 9.30
CA GLY A 22 -9.93 1.34 8.67
C GLY A 22 -9.05 2.48 8.16
N PHE A 23 -9.43 3.75 8.40
CA PHE A 23 -8.65 4.93 8.02
C PHE A 23 -8.07 5.64 9.23
N ILE A 24 -6.80 6.04 9.15
CA ILE A 24 -6.18 6.96 10.10
C ILE A 24 -6.60 8.38 9.70
N LEU A 25 -7.45 9.02 10.51
CA LEU A 25 -8.07 10.29 10.12
C LEU A 25 -7.22 11.52 10.44
N VAL A 26 -6.12 11.36 11.18
CA VAL A 26 -5.21 12.45 11.53
C VAL A 26 -3.95 12.34 10.67
N VAL A 27 -3.48 13.45 10.10
CA VAL A 27 -2.23 13.48 9.35
C VAL A 27 -1.06 13.22 10.30
N TYR A 28 -0.28 12.18 10.01
CA TYR A 28 0.81 11.69 10.85
C TYR A 28 2.12 11.59 10.05
N PRO A 29 3.29 11.68 10.70
CA PRO A 29 4.56 11.37 10.04
C PRO A 29 4.71 9.86 9.85
N ASP A 30 5.04 9.40 8.64
CA ASP A 30 5.39 7.99 8.40
C ASP A 30 6.75 7.60 9.03
N ASP A 31 7.22 6.37 8.75
CA ASP A 31 8.51 5.87 9.23
C ASP A 31 9.72 6.67 8.69
N ARG A 32 9.51 7.45 7.62
CA ARG A 32 10.47 8.33 6.96
C ARG A 32 10.26 9.81 7.29
N GLY A 33 9.27 10.14 8.12
CA GLY A 33 8.93 11.51 8.51
C GLY A 33 8.04 12.26 7.52
N ASN A 34 7.48 11.62 6.49
CA ASN A 34 6.60 12.29 5.53
C ASN A 34 5.15 12.36 6.06
N PRO A 35 4.44 13.46 5.81
CA PRO A 35 3.03 13.58 6.21
C PRO A 35 2.15 12.60 5.44
N THR A 36 1.41 11.77 6.17
CA THR A 36 0.61 10.66 5.65
C THR A 36 -0.76 10.66 6.31
N VAL A 37 -1.81 10.26 5.58
CA VAL A 37 -3.19 10.19 6.11
C VAL A 37 -4.00 9.06 5.47
N GLY A 38 -5.13 8.70 6.10
CA GLY A 38 -6.07 7.72 5.57
C GLY A 38 -5.49 6.31 5.59
N CYS A 39 -5.38 5.70 4.39
CA CYS A 39 -4.84 4.35 4.18
C CYS A 39 -3.42 4.42 3.57
N GLY A 40 -2.54 5.26 4.12
CA GLY A 40 -1.17 5.43 3.63
C GLY A 40 -1.01 6.41 2.46
N HIS A 41 -1.94 7.37 2.32
CA HIS A 41 -1.83 8.43 1.32
C HIS A 41 -0.75 9.44 1.76
N LEU A 42 0.30 9.59 0.95
CA LEU A 42 1.30 10.63 1.11
C LEU A 42 0.67 11.99 0.81
N VAL A 43 0.65 12.88 1.80
CA VAL A 43 0.12 14.24 1.65
C VAL A 43 1.02 15.06 0.74
N LEU A 44 0.45 15.54 -0.36
CA LEU A 44 1.11 16.43 -1.31
C LEU A 44 0.70 17.89 -1.05
N PRO A 45 1.46 18.87 -1.56
CA PRO A 45 1.11 20.29 -1.41
C PRO A 45 -0.31 20.62 -1.89
N GLU A 46 -0.79 19.95 -2.94
CA GLU A 46 -2.13 20.18 -3.50
C GLU A 46 -3.27 19.70 -2.60
N ASP A 47 -2.98 18.80 -1.66
CA ASP A 47 -4.00 18.30 -0.72
C ASP A 47 -4.30 19.34 0.37
N ASN A 48 -3.43 20.34 0.54
CA ASN A 48 -3.55 21.45 1.49
C ASN A 48 -3.80 20.97 2.93
N LEU A 49 -3.02 19.97 3.36
CA LEU A 49 -3.06 19.40 4.70
C LEU A 49 -1.73 19.58 5.43
N HIS A 50 -1.78 19.68 6.75
CA HIS A 50 -0.60 19.74 7.62
C HIS A 50 -0.64 18.67 8.71
N LEU A 51 0.53 18.38 9.31
CA LEU A 51 0.65 17.41 10.41
C LEU A 51 -0.33 17.73 11.55
N GLY A 52 -0.98 16.70 12.07
CA GLY A 52 -1.99 16.80 13.14
C GLY A 52 -3.38 17.21 12.66
N GLN A 53 -3.56 17.58 11.40
CA GLN A 53 -4.88 17.93 10.87
C GLN A 53 -5.76 16.68 10.73
N THR A 54 -7.04 16.79 11.12
CA THR A 54 -8.03 15.73 10.95
C THR A 54 -8.78 15.88 9.62
N VAL A 55 -8.96 14.77 8.89
CA VAL A 55 -9.78 14.68 7.68
C VAL A 55 -11.04 13.86 7.95
N SER A 56 -12.09 14.09 7.15
CA SER A 56 -13.29 13.25 7.20
C SER A 56 -13.02 11.87 6.60
N VAL A 57 -13.81 10.86 7.01
CA VAL A 57 -13.77 9.52 6.40
C VAL A 57 -14.02 9.61 4.89
N GLN A 58 -14.95 10.46 4.45
CA GLN A 58 -15.21 10.68 3.04
C GLN A 58 -13.96 11.16 2.29
N ARG A 59 -13.23 12.13 2.87
CA ARG A 59 -12.01 12.65 2.26
C ARG A 59 -10.90 11.59 2.22
N ALA A 60 -10.76 10.78 3.27
CA ALA A 60 -9.82 9.65 3.28
C ALA A 60 -10.16 8.61 2.19
N ARG A 61 -11.44 8.32 1.96
CA ARG A 61 -11.88 7.44 0.85
C ARG A 61 -11.61 8.04 -0.52
N GLU A 62 -11.75 9.36 -0.69
CA GLU A 62 -11.41 10.05 -1.93
C GLU A 62 -9.92 9.92 -2.26
N PHE A 63 -9.05 10.09 -1.25
CA PHE A 63 -7.60 9.87 -1.41
C PHE A 63 -7.29 8.43 -1.80
N LEU A 64 -7.84 7.45 -1.09
CA LEU A 64 -7.66 6.03 -1.44
C LEU A 64 -8.09 5.75 -2.89
N LYS A 65 -9.24 6.28 -3.32
CA LYS A 65 -9.75 6.10 -4.68
C LYS A 65 -8.83 6.76 -5.73
N LYS A 66 -8.28 7.94 -5.44
CA LYS A 66 -7.35 8.65 -6.32
C LYS A 66 -6.06 7.85 -6.50
N ASP A 67 -5.51 7.36 -5.40
CA ASP A 67 -4.25 6.61 -5.38
C ASP A 67 -4.37 5.22 -6.02
N LEU A 68 -5.48 4.52 -5.78
CA LEU A 68 -5.79 3.26 -6.45
C LEU A 68 -5.87 3.45 -7.97
N ARG A 69 -6.63 4.44 -8.45
CA ARG A 69 -6.71 4.71 -9.90
C ARG A 69 -5.35 5.02 -10.53
N ARG A 70 -4.49 5.75 -9.82
CA ARG A 70 -3.12 6.03 -10.29
C ARG A 70 -2.31 4.74 -10.40
N THR A 71 -2.41 3.88 -9.39
CA THR A 71 -1.70 2.60 -9.33
C THR A 71 -2.17 1.64 -10.42
N GLU A 72 -3.48 1.45 -10.55
CA GLU A 72 -4.09 0.62 -11.59
C GLU A 72 -3.71 1.10 -12.99
N ARG A 73 -3.74 2.42 -13.23
CA ARG A 73 -3.30 2.98 -14.53
C ARG A 73 -1.83 2.68 -14.82
N ALA A 74 -0.95 2.79 -13.84
CA ALA A 74 0.47 2.49 -14.01
C ALA A 74 0.70 1.02 -14.36
N ILE A 75 -0.02 0.11 -13.70
CA ILE A 75 0.04 -1.34 -13.97
C ILE A 75 -0.54 -1.66 -15.35
N ASN A 76 -1.76 -1.19 -15.65
CA ASN A 76 -2.45 -1.46 -16.91
C ASN A 76 -1.72 -0.92 -18.14
N ALA A 77 -0.95 0.17 -17.99
CA ALA A 77 -0.14 0.70 -19.08
C ALA A 77 1.07 -0.19 -19.42
N LYS A 78 1.49 -1.08 -18.51
CA LYS A 78 2.75 -1.82 -18.61
C LYS A 78 2.56 -3.34 -18.68
N VAL A 79 1.48 -3.90 -18.15
CA VAL A 79 1.20 -5.34 -18.29
C VAL A 79 0.76 -5.65 -19.72
N HIS A 80 1.43 -6.60 -20.36
CA HIS A 80 1.15 -7.04 -21.73
C HIS A 80 0.81 -8.53 -21.84
N VAL A 81 0.69 -9.20 -20.69
CA VAL A 81 0.39 -10.63 -20.56
C VAL A 81 -0.94 -10.81 -19.82
N PRO A 82 -1.70 -11.89 -20.08
CA PRO A 82 -2.89 -12.18 -19.31
C PRO A 82 -2.49 -12.52 -17.86
N LEU A 83 -3.25 -11.97 -16.91
CA LEU A 83 -3.11 -12.26 -15.48
C LEU A 83 -4.43 -12.80 -14.94
N PHE A 84 -4.35 -13.65 -13.93
CA PHE A 84 -5.51 -13.91 -13.10
C PHE A 84 -5.83 -12.68 -12.23
N GLN A 85 -7.10 -12.55 -11.83
CA GLN A 85 -7.53 -11.41 -11.02
C GLN A 85 -6.72 -11.28 -9.72
N TYR A 86 -6.40 -12.40 -9.07
CA TYR A 86 -5.62 -12.39 -7.84
C TYR A 86 -4.16 -11.95 -8.03
N GLU A 87 -3.54 -12.29 -9.17
CA GLU A 87 -2.19 -11.81 -9.52
C GLU A 87 -2.22 -10.29 -9.69
N TYR A 88 -3.22 -9.79 -10.44
CA TYR A 88 -3.43 -8.36 -10.62
C TYR A 88 -3.67 -7.62 -9.29
N ASP A 89 -4.53 -8.15 -8.43
CA ASP A 89 -4.84 -7.54 -7.13
C ASP A 89 -3.59 -7.45 -6.22
N ALA A 90 -2.77 -8.50 -6.22
CA ALA A 90 -1.49 -8.48 -5.50
C ALA A 90 -0.55 -7.39 -6.06
N LEU A 91 -0.41 -7.29 -7.39
CA LEU A 91 0.39 -6.23 -8.03
C LEU A 91 -0.09 -4.83 -7.64
N VAL A 92 -1.41 -4.61 -7.62
CA VAL A 92 -2.02 -3.34 -7.18
C VAL A 92 -1.70 -3.07 -5.70
N SER A 93 -1.90 -4.04 -4.80
CA SER A 93 -1.63 -3.86 -3.37
C SER A 93 -0.18 -3.48 -3.09
N ILE A 94 0.76 -4.19 -3.73
CA ILE A 94 2.20 -3.96 -3.53
C ILE A 94 2.59 -2.59 -4.08
N SER A 95 2.15 -2.28 -5.31
CA SER A 95 2.47 -1.03 -5.99
C SER A 95 1.88 0.18 -5.27
N PHE A 96 0.68 0.03 -4.71
CA PHE A 96 0.03 1.06 -3.90
C PHE A 96 0.88 1.38 -2.66
N ASN A 97 1.33 0.35 -1.92
CA ASN A 97 2.09 0.58 -0.69
C ASN A 97 3.53 1.03 -0.92
N ALA A 98 4.20 0.48 -1.92
CA ALA A 98 5.61 0.77 -2.18
C ALA A 98 5.84 2.01 -3.06
N GLY A 99 4.76 2.61 -3.57
CA GLY A 99 4.79 3.74 -4.49
C GLY A 99 4.65 3.27 -5.94
N ALA A 100 3.59 3.75 -6.59
CA ALA A 100 3.13 3.31 -7.92
C ALA A 100 4.10 3.54 -9.09
N GLY A 101 5.24 4.20 -8.87
CA GLY A 101 6.30 4.34 -9.89
C GLY A 101 7.20 3.10 -9.90
N HIS A 102 8.30 3.16 -9.15
CA HIS A 102 9.32 2.10 -9.17
C HIS A 102 8.80 0.69 -8.89
N ALA A 103 7.85 0.52 -7.97
CA ALA A 103 7.32 -0.80 -7.64
C ALA A 103 6.49 -1.39 -8.78
N ALA A 104 5.65 -0.58 -9.42
CA ALA A 104 4.88 -1.02 -10.58
C ALA A 104 5.82 -1.40 -11.72
N ASP A 105 6.89 -0.64 -11.95
CA ASP A 105 7.84 -0.88 -13.04
C ASP A 105 8.57 -2.21 -12.89
N GLU A 106 9.15 -2.47 -11.72
CA GLU A 106 9.88 -3.72 -11.47
C GLU A 106 8.96 -4.94 -11.51
N LEU A 107 7.76 -4.84 -10.93
CA LEU A 107 6.82 -5.95 -10.91
C LEU A 107 6.27 -6.23 -12.31
N THR A 108 5.77 -5.21 -13.01
CA THR A 108 5.19 -5.35 -14.36
C THR A 108 6.22 -5.91 -15.35
N HIS A 109 7.49 -5.51 -15.22
CA HIS A 109 8.58 -6.08 -16.01
C HIS A 109 8.73 -7.60 -15.81
N ARG A 110 8.70 -8.07 -14.55
CA ARG A 110 8.82 -9.51 -14.23
C ARG A 110 7.65 -10.33 -14.74
N VAL A 111 6.42 -9.84 -14.58
CA VAL A 111 5.22 -10.56 -15.08
C VAL A 111 5.26 -10.66 -16.60
N ASN A 112 5.65 -9.59 -17.30
CA ASN A 112 5.80 -9.61 -18.76
C ASN A 112 6.88 -10.58 -19.26
N GLN A 113 7.90 -10.87 -18.45
CA GLN A 113 8.91 -11.89 -18.75
C GLN A 113 8.42 -13.33 -18.50
N GLY A 114 7.23 -13.50 -17.94
CA GLY A 114 6.70 -14.80 -17.55
C GLY A 114 7.31 -15.37 -16.28
N ASP A 115 7.93 -14.55 -15.43
CA ASP A 115 8.64 -14.97 -14.22
C ASP A 115 7.71 -15.28 -13.02
N TYR A 116 6.55 -15.87 -13.27
CA TYR A 116 5.49 -16.08 -12.27
C TYR A 116 5.96 -16.88 -11.04
N ARG A 117 6.90 -17.82 -11.23
CA ARG A 117 7.41 -18.68 -10.16
C ARG A 117 8.26 -17.93 -9.13
N ASN A 118 9.00 -16.90 -9.56
CA ASN A 118 9.91 -16.18 -8.66
C ASN A 118 9.30 -14.90 -8.09
N ILE A 119 8.20 -14.40 -8.67
CA ILE A 119 7.51 -13.20 -8.19
C ILE A 119 7.13 -13.30 -6.70
N PRO A 120 6.55 -14.39 -6.17
CA PRO A 120 6.24 -14.48 -4.73
C PRO A 120 7.45 -14.27 -3.83
N ASN A 121 8.59 -14.90 -4.16
CA ASN A 121 9.84 -14.72 -3.39
C ASN A 121 10.37 -13.29 -3.50
N TYR A 122 10.28 -12.70 -4.69
CA TYR A 122 10.63 -11.30 -4.89
C TYR A 122 9.75 -10.36 -4.07
N ILE A 123 8.43 -10.59 -4.01
CA ILE A 123 7.48 -9.82 -3.21
C ILE A 123 7.86 -9.86 -1.73
N LYS A 124 8.16 -11.05 -1.18
CA LYS A 124 8.57 -11.21 0.23
C LYS A 124 9.80 -10.37 0.59
N GLY A 125 10.75 -10.23 -0.34
CA GLY A 125 11.95 -9.39 -0.15
C GLY A 125 11.76 -7.91 -0.48
N PHE A 126 10.69 -7.53 -1.17
CA PHE A 126 10.54 -6.20 -1.74
C PHE A 126 10.23 -5.15 -0.68
N ARG A 127 11.23 -4.28 -0.41
CA ARG A 127 11.15 -3.19 0.59
C ARG A 127 10.62 -3.69 1.95
N CYS A 128 10.98 -4.92 2.31
CA CYS A 128 10.48 -5.60 3.48
C CYS A 128 11.23 -5.13 4.74
N SER A 129 10.60 -4.24 5.50
CA SER A 129 10.97 -3.96 6.89
C SER A 129 10.25 -4.94 7.83
N SER A 130 10.65 -5.01 9.10
CA SER A 130 9.98 -5.85 10.10
C SER A 130 8.48 -5.58 10.21
N SER A 131 8.05 -4.33 10.00
CA SER A 131 6.63 -3.93 10.03
C SER A 131 5.87 -4.31 8.76
N LEU A 132 6.55 -4.57 7.63
CA LEU A 132 5.94 -4.92 6.35
C LEU A 132 6.00 -6.42 6.04
N HIS A 133 6.77 -7.20 6.81
CA HIS A 133 6.98 -8.63 6.57
C HIS A 133 5.68 -9.41 6.42
N GLN A 134 4.75 -9.27 7.37
CA GLN A 134 3.46 -9.97 7.31
C GLN A 134 2.65 -9.56 6.08
N ARG A 135 2.69 -8.28 5.71
CA ARG A 135 1.98 -7.78 4.53
C ARG A 135 2.55 -8.37 3.23
N ARG A 136 3.88 -8.42 3.10
CA ARG A 136 4.55 -8.98 1.91
C ARG A 136 4.33 -10.48 1.79
N GLU A 137 4.27 -11.20 2.90
CA GLU A 137 3.88 -12.62 2.92
C GLU A 137 2.45 -12.82 2.41
N THR A 138 1.48 -12.03 2.90
CA THR A 138 0.09 -12.10 2.43
C THR A 138 -0.03 -11.76 0.95
N GLU A 139 0.63 -10.70 0.47
CA GLU A 139 0.58 -10.31 -0.94
C GLU A 139 1.23 -11.36 -1.85
N ALA A 140 2.34 -11.96 -1.43
CA ALA A 140 2.97 -13.07 -2.14
C ALA A 140 2.03 -14.29 -2.23
N ARG A 141 1.30 -14.56 -1.14
CA ARG A 141 0.33 -15.66 -1.08
C ARG A 141 -0.91 -15.40 -1.94
N VAL A 142 -1.42 -14.17 -1.96
CA VAL A 142 -2.48 -13.77 -2.90
C VAL A 142 -2.01 -13.98 -4.32
N PHE A 143 -0.78 -13.54 -4.66
CA PHE A 143 -0.24 -13.70 -6.01
C PHE A 143 -0.09 -15.18 -6.42
N SER A 144 0.35 -16.07 -5.53
CA SER A 144 0.60 -17.48 -5.89
C SER A 144 -0.61 -18.40 -5.76
N GLU A 145 -1.48 -18.15 -4.78
CA GLU A 145 -2.55 -19.08 -4.38
C GLU A 145 -3.95 -18.47 -4.53
N GLY A 146 -4.07 -17.15 -4.73
CA GLY A 146 -5.37 -16.46 -4.73
C GLY A 146 -6.07 -16.43 -3.38
N VAL A 147 -5.33 -16.61 -2.28
CA VAL A 147 -5.87 -16.66 -0.92
C VAL A 147 -5.89 -15.26 -0.30
N TYR A 148 -7.09 -14.68 -0.19
CA TYR A 148 -7.32 -13.40 0.49
C TYR A 148 -7.55 -13.67 1.99
N ASP A 149 -6.50 -13.59 2.78
CA ASP A 149 -6.58 -13.82 4.23
C ASP A 149 -7.16 -12.58 4.93
N ALA A 150 -8.48 -12.49 4.99
CA ALA A 150 -9.20 -11.51 5.80
C ALA A 150 -9.65 -12.16 7.11
N SER A 151 -8.76 -12.16 8.11
CA SER A 151 -9.17 -12.47 9.49
C SER A 151 -10.17 -11.40 9.95
N HIS A 152 -11.41 -11.80 10.23
CA HIS A 152 -12.47 -10.94 10.77
C HIS A 152 -12.33 -10.79 12.29
#